data_AF-A0A948Q9C9-F1
#
_entry.id   AF-A0A948Q9C9-F1
#
_cell.length_a   1.000
_cell.length_b   1.000
_cell.length_c   1.000
_cell.angle_alpha   90.00
_cell.angle_beta   90.00
_cell.angle_gamma   90.00
#
_symmetry.space_group_name_H-M   'P 1'
#
loop_
_entity.id
_entity.type
_entity.pdbx_description
1 polymer ?
#
loop_
_entity_poly.entity_id
_entity_poly.type
_entity_poly.pdbx_seq_one_letter_code
_entity_poly.pdbx_strand_id
1 'polypeptide(L)'
;MRAAAAIMRREIGAFFHGPMGPVVLGGFLVAVGLFFTNYLFGYSELSQTALQTPRSGNYLNLAEGIFRPLVSVTAFFLMFLVPAITMRTFAPEFQSGRFDLMASWPVTDGTWVAAKWAASLAIGAVMVLCSLAYFAVIWFLGSPEPGPAFTAILGEVLLIAALAGWGVLASALFAHQMVAYFLAFVVSLMFFLVGSVGRYVPGTAGRIAGELSILEHFESFTLGVLDSQDVLYFVLMAAAPLTAAVAVLAGRRLPRRRGLPVWAPPVVVLALCVVVYLLGLQFSWSRDLTGNRRYSLAPQTVKVLESLGESLSVLEPAAPATGTPADEEGVMVYAFYQPLDPAWDTTEGLLTSCARTSRHFRFRMVDPETDLDLVREFDVTVTRTVIVSAGGRWVSLLQPEESALINAVYRLVTGERSQVRQLQGHGEHLLDSDERPGYSSYGQLMQEQGYDVRPLFLAENPVVPRDCDVLVIAGPRTQPAAGELDAVTDFLRRGGSVLALLDPPTPSEWGAWLEQWRVGLTDAVIIAADRAEQQYGVSARTIVVSDGYGDHEITRPLQGIASVFPLVQPLTLVGEPDSTITGAILLQSGDLTWAEF
;
A
#
# COMPACT_ATOMS: atom_id res chain seq x y z
N MET A 1 -26.08 -16.84 -32.69
CA MET A 1 -24.66 -16.43 -32.81
C MET A 1 -24.32 -15.76 -34.15
N ARG A 2 -24.61 -16.36 -35.32
CA ARG A 2 -24.28 -15.74 -36.63
C ARG A 2 -24.87 -14.34 -36.84
N ALA A 3 -26.12 -14.10 -36.44
CA ALA A 3 -26.77 -12.79 -36.55
C ALA A 3 -26.10 -11.72 -35.66
N ALA A 4 -25.78 -12.06 -34.40
CA ALA A 4 -25.11 -11.15 -33.47
C ALA A 4 -23.72 -10.70 -34.00
N ALA A 5 -22.93 -11.66 -34.49
CA ALA A 5 -21.61 -11.38 -35.06
C ALA A 5 -21.69 -10.50 -36.32
N ALA A 6 -22.71 -10.69 -37.17
CA ALA A 6 -22.92 -9.85 -38.34
C ALA A 6 -23.27 -8.41 -37.97
N ILE A 7 -24.14 -8.22 -36.96
CA ILE A 7 -24.49 -6.89 -36.43
C ILE A 7 -23.24 -6.24 -35.84
N MET A 8 -22.51 -6.94 -34.97
CA MET A 8 -21.30 -6.44 -34.33
C MET A 8 -20.25 -6.00 -35.37
N ARG A 9 -19.97 -6.83 -36.38
CA ARG A 9 -19.02 -6.50 -37.45
C ARG A 9 -19.46 -5.28 -38.25
N ARG A 10 -20.76 -5.13 -38.52
CA ARG A 10 -21.31 -3.95 -39.19
C ARG A 10 -21.10 -2.69 -38.35
N GLU A 11 -21.38 -2.72 -37.05
CA GLU A 11 -21.22 -1.57 -36.16
C GLU A 11 -19.75 -1.13 -36.04
N ILE A 12 -18.84 -2.09 -35.83
CA ILE A 12 -17.40 -1.83 -35.79
C ILE A 12 -16.94 -1.23 -37.13
N GLY A 13 -17.34 -1.83 -38.26
CA GLY A 13 -17.02 -1.31 -39.58
C GLY A 13 -17.56 0.10 -39.81
N ALA A 14 -18.80 0.38 -39.40
CA ALA A 14 -19.41 1.70 -39.54
C ALA A 14 -18.68 2.78 -38.71
N PHE A 15 -18.08 2.42 -37.58
CA PHE A 15 -17.27 3.33 -36.77
C PHE A 15 -15.93 3.66 -37.43
N PHE A 16 -15.18 2.64 -37.87
CA PHE A 16 -13.83 2.80 -38.41
C PHE A 16 -13.77 3.25 -39.87
N HIS A 17 -14.78 2.92 -40.70
CA HIS A 17 -14.86 3.44 -42.07
C HIS A 17 -15.31 4.91 -42.12
N GLY A 18 -15.90 5.42 -41.03
CA GLY A 18 -16.26 6.82 -40.91
C GLY A 18 -15.08 7.70 -40.45
N PRO A 19 -15.13 9.02 -40.67
CA PRO A 19 -14.08 9.94 -40.22
C PRO A 19 -13.99 10.02 -38.68
N MET A 20 -15.05 9.67 -37.95
CA MET A 20 -15.06 9.73 -36.50
C MET A 20 -14.12 8.72 -35.84
N GLY A 21 -13.96 7.51 -36.37
CA GLY A 21 -13.14 6.47 -35.74
C GLY A 21 -11.68 6.88 -35.56
N PRO A 22 -10.98 7.28 -36.64
CA PRO A 22 -9.60 7.75 -36.55
C PRO A 22 -9.45 9.03 -35.71
N VAL A 23 -10.42 9.94 -35.75
CA VAL A 23 -10.37 11.19 -34.98
C VAL A 23 -10.51 10.93 -33.48
N VAL A 24 -11.46 10.07 -33.07
CA VAL A 24 -11.67 9.71 -31.67
C VAL A 24 -10.48 8.92 -31.13
N LEU A 25 -9.98 7.93 -31.89
CA LEU A 25 -8.82 7.14 -31.48
C LEU A 25 -7.54 7.99 -31.41
N GLY A 26 -7.28 8.80 -32.44
CA GLY A 26 -6.11 9.69 -32.48
C GLY A 26 -6.16 10.76 -31.39
N GLY A 27 -7.32 11.38 -31.18
CA GLY A 27 -7.52 12.35 -30.11
C GLY A 27 -7.34 11.76 -28.71
N PHE A 28 -7.88 10.56 -28.48
CA PHE A 28 -7.67 9.81 -27.24
C PHE A 28 -6.19 9.50 -26.99
N LEU A 29 -5.47 8.98 -28.00
CA LEU A 29 -4.04 8.69 -27.87
C LEU A 29 -3.24 9.97 -27.62
N VAL A 30 -3.49 11.05 -28.35
CA VAL A 30 -2.82 12.33 -28.09
C VAL A 30 -3.09 12.83 -26.67
N ALA A 31 -4.33 12.76 -26.20
CA ALA A 31 -4.69 13.19 -24.85
C ALA A 31 -3.97 12.35 -23.78
N VAL A 32 -4.08 11.01 -23.84
CA VAL A 32 -3.38 10.11 -22.91
C VAL A 32 -1.86 10.27 -23.00
N GLY A 33 -1.32 10.46 -24.21
CA GLY A 33 0.11 10.69 -24.44
C GLY A 33 0.64 11.99 -23.83
N LEU A 34 -0.16 13.06 -23.82
CA LEU A 34 0.19 14.31 -23.15
C LEU A 34 0.30 14.12 -21.64
N PHE A 35 -0.67 13.42 -21.02
CA PHE A 35 -0.61 13.09 -19.60
C PHE A 35 0.53 12.12 -19.27
N PHE A 36 0.76 11.10 -20.10
CA PHE A 36 1.92 10.21 -19.99
C PHE A 36 3.23 10.99 -19.95
N THR A 37 3.38 11.94 -20.88
CA THR A 37 4.57 12.80 -20.95
C THR A 37 4.70 13.66 -19.68
N ASN A 38 3.59 14.22 -19.19
CA ASN A 38 3.57 14.99 -17.95
C ASN A 38 3.99 14.14 -16.73
N TYR A 39 3.43 12.93 -16.57
CA TYR A 39 3.79 12.01 -15.49
C TYR A 39 5.24 11.52 -15.60
N LEU A 40 5.73 11.26 -16.82
CA LEU A 40 7.12 10.87 -17.05
C LEU A 40 8.09 11.99 -16.62
N PHE A 41 7.81 13.24 -16.99
CA PHE A 41 8.63 14.38 -16.55
C PHE A 41 8.53 14.62 -15.04
N GLY A 42 7.32 14.56 -14.46
CA GLY A 42 7.13 14.69 -13.02
C GLY A 42 7.87 13.60 -12.23
N TYR A 43 7.81 12.35 -12.70
CA TYR A 43 8.57 11.25 -12.09
C TYR A 43 10.07 11.46 -12.24
N SER A 44 10.55 11.96 -13.39
CA SER A 44 11.96 12.31 -13.57
C SER A 44 12.41 13.39 -12.58
N GLU A 45 11.62 14.44 -12.38
CA GLU A 45 11.92 15.51 -11.42
C GLU A 45 11.91 15.01 -9.98
N LEU A 46 10.93 14.18 -9.61
CA LEU A 46 10.89 13.50 -8.31
C LEU A 46 12.12 12.61 -8.10
N SER A 47 12.53 11.86 -9.13
CA SER A 47 13.74 11.04 -9.06
C SER A 47 15.01 11.86 -8.85
N GLN A 48 15.13 13.02 -9.49
CA GLN A 48 16.26 13.93 -9.31
C GLN A 48 16.24 14.61 -7.94
N THR A 49 15.04 14.95 -7.43
CA THR A 49 14.87 15.55 -6.11
C THR A 49 15.14 14.53 -5.00
N ALA A 50 14.75 13.27 -5.18
CA ALA A 50 15.07 12.18 -4.27
C ALA A 50 16.58 11.93 -4.17
N LEU A 51 17.34 12.14 -5.26
CA LEU A 51 18.81 12.11 -5.24
C LEU A 51 19.43 13.30 -4.47
N GLN A 52 18.72 14.42 -4.33
CA GLN A 52 19.21 15.64 -3.67
C GLN A 52 18.70 15.82 -2.23
N THR A 53 17.57 15.20 -1.89
CA THR A 53 16.91 15.30 -0.60
C THR A 53 16.71 13.90 -0.02
N PRO A 54 17.68 13.37 0.75
CA PRO A 54 17.62 12.01 1.28
C PRO A 54 16.42 11.73 2.20
N ARG A 55 15.74 12.78 2.71
CA ARG A 55 14.49 12.67 3.51
C ARG A 55 13.30 12.04 2.76
N SER A 56 13.36 11.94 1.44
CA SER A 56 12.27 11.39 0.61
C SER A 56 12.60 10.01 0.06
N GLY A 57 13.23 9.15 0.87
CA GLY A 57 13.61 7.76 0.51
C GLY A 57 12.44 6.80 0.20
N ASN A 58 11.21 7.28 0.03
CA ASN A 58 10.04 6.41 -0.14
C ASN A 58 9.54 6.37 -1.59
N TYR A 59 9.65 5.17 -2.16
CA TYR A 59 8.91 4.60 -3.30
C TYR A 59 9.00 5.34 -4.64
N LEU A 60 10.22 5.45 -5.19
CA LEU A 60 10.38 5.58 -6.64
C LEU A 60 10.00 4.24 -7.30
N ASN A 61 8.70 4.01 -7.42
CA ASN A 61 8.16 2.91 -8.19
C ASN A 61 7.53 3.45 -9.48
N LEU A 62 7.95 2.94 -10.63
CA LEU A 62 7.35 3.28 -11.92
C LEU A 62 5.84 2.94 -11.96
N ALA A 63 5.43 1.89 -11.23
CA ALA A 63 4.04 1.47 -11.13
C ALA A 63 3.18 2.52 -10.40
N GLU A 64 3.70 3.09 -9.31
CA GLU A 64 2.96 4.08 -8.52
C GLU A 64 3.08 5.50 -9.11
N GLY A 65 4.24 5.86 -9.63
CA GLY A 65 4.52 7.22 -10.10
C GLY A 65 4.05 7.52 -11.52
N ILE A 66 3.94 6.52 -12.39
CA ILE A 66 3.55 6.73 -13.81
C ILE A 66 2.35 5.86 -14.17
N PHE A 67 2.44 4.55 -13.91
CA PHE A 67 1.45 3.58 -14.39
C PHE A 67 0.06 3.83 -13.77
N ARG A 68 -0.06 3.87 -12.44
CA ARG A 68 -1.33 4.07 -11.74
C ARG A 68 -2.00 5.40 -12.12
N PRO A 69 -1.30 6.54 -12.12
CA PRO A 69 -1.85 7.81 -12.61
C PRO A 69 -2.31 7.75 -14.07
N LEU A 70 -1.54 7.10 -14.95
CA LEU A 70 -1.89 6.97 -16.37
C LEU A 70 -3.17 6.16 -16.59
N VAL A 71 -3.32 5.04 -15.86
CA VAL A 71 -4.52 4.19 -15.90
C VAL A 71 -5.73 4.97 -15.36
N SER A 72 -5.58 5.69 -14.25
CA SER A 72 -6.66 6.53 -13.70
C SER A 72 -7.10 7.64 -14.65
N VAL A 73 -6.14 8.28 -15.34
CA VAL A 73 -6.45 9.27 -16.39
C VAL A 73 -7.15 8.61 -17.58
N THR A 74 -6.71 7.42 -17.98
CA THR A 74 -7.34 6.66 -19.07
C THR A 74 -8.79 6.32 -18.73
N ALA A 75 -9.06 5.86 -17.51
CA ALA A 75 -10.41 5.63 -17.00
C ALA A 75 -11.29 6.90 -17.02
N PHE A 76 -10.71 8.04 -16.62
CA PHE A 76 -11.40 9.33 -16.70
C PHE A 76 -11.76 9.70 -18.15
N PHE A 77 -10.87 9.46 -19.11
CA PHE A 77 -11.15 9.66 -20.54
C PHE A 77 -12.28 8.74 -21.04
N LEU A 78 -12.25 7.47 -20.64
CA LEU A 78 -13.27 6.49 -21.02
C LEU A 78 -14.67 6.88 -20.52
N MET A 79 -14.77 7.58 -19.38
CA MET A 79 -16.04 8.05 -18.81
C MET A 79 -16.84 8.96 -19.74
N PHE A 80 -16.18 9.75 -20.60
CA PHE A 80 -16.88 10.56 -21.60
C PHE A 80 -16.84 9.95 -23.00
N LEU A 81 -15.80 9.19 -23.33
CA LEU A 81 -15.64 8.63 -24.67
C LEU A 81 -16.58 7.43 -24.92
N VAL A 82 -16.79 6.58 -23.91
CA VAL A 82 -17.69 5.41 -24.03
C VAL A 82 -19.16 5.85 -24.22
N PRO A 83 -19.69 6.85 -23.48
CA PRO A 83 -20.96 7.49 -23.82
C PRO A 83 -21.02 8.03 -25.25
N ALA A 84 -19.94 8.63 -25.76
CA ALA A 84 -19.90 9.15 -27.13
C ALA A 84 -19.97 8.03 -28.20
N ILE A 85 -19.34 6.89 -27.93
CA ILE A 85 -19.38 5.70 -28.80
C ILE A 85 -20.78 5.07 -28.77
N THR A 86 -21.36 4.93 -27.59
CA THR A 86 -22.65 4.24 -27.38
C THR A 86 -23.87 5.06 -27.78
N MET A 87 -23.85 6.39 -27.73
CA MET A 87 -24.97 7.23 -28.15
C MET A 87 -25.38 7.02 -29.61
N ARG A 88 -24.47 6.52 -30.46
CA ARG A 88 -24.69 6.28 -31.88
C ARG A 88 -25.38 4.93 -32.16
N THR A 89 -25.57 4.09 -31.14
CA THR A 89 -26.07 2.71 -31.31
C THR A 89 -27.53 2.67 -31.76
N PHE A 90 -28.46 3.29 -31.03
CA PHE A 90 -29.91 3.24 -31.32
C PHE A 90 -30.54 4.60 -31.63
N ALA A 91 -30.06 5.69 -31.03
CA ALA A 91 -30.70 7.00 -31.15
C ALA A 91 -30.85 7.46 -32.61
N PRO A 92 -29.81 7.35 -33.48
CA PRO A 92 -29.94 7.72 -34.89
C PRO A 92 -30.93 6.84 -35.68
N GLU A 93 -31.10 5.58 -35.30
CA GLU A 93 -32.05 4.67 -35.97
C GLU A 93 -33.50 5.05 -35.66
N PHE A 94 -33.76 5.52 -34.44
CA PHE A 94 -35.04 6.10 -34.07
C PHE A 94 -35.28 7.42 -34.78
N GLN A 95 -34.30 8.33 -34.78
CA GLN A 95 -34.44 9.64 -35.42
C GLN A 95 -34.68 9.54 -36.93
N SER A 96 -34.07 8.55 -37.59
CA SER A 96 -34.18 8.35 -39.04
C SER A 96 -35.32 7.42 -39.47
N GLY A 97 -36.16 6.94 -38.54
CA GLY A 97 -37.28 6.03 -38.83
C GLY A 97 -36.86 4.63 -39.31
N ARG A 98 -35.55 4.31 -39.29
CA ARG A 98 -35.02 3.00 -39.69
C ARG A 98 -35.31 1.90 -38.67
N PHE A 99 -35.75 2.27 -37.48
CA PHE A 99 -36.15 1.31 -36.45
C PHE A 99 -37.24 0.35 -36.92
N ASP A 100 -38.21 0.79 -37.73
CA ASP A 100 -39.29 -0.08 -38.22
C ASP A 100 -38.76 -1.22 -39.12
N LEU A 101 -37.73 -0.92 -39.92
CA LEU A 101 -37.02 -1.93 -40.71
C LEU A 101 -36.28 -2.92 -39.82
N MET A 102 -35.59 -2.43 -38.78
CA MET A 102 -34.93 -3.28 -37.77
C MET A 102 -35.94 -4.14 -37.00
N ALA A 103 -37.13 -3.60 -36.76
CA ALA A 103 -38.21 -4.26 -36.04
C ALA A 103 -38.81 -5.43 -36.85
N SER A 104 -38.77 -5.35 -38.18
CA SER A 104 -39.25 -6.42 -39.06
C SER A 104 -38.33 -7.65 -39.15
N TRP A 105 -37.06 -7.53 -38.75
CA TRP A 105 -36.10 -8.64 -38.83
C TRP A 105 -36.37 -9.70 -37.75
N PRO A 106 -36.22 -11.01 -38.07
CA PRO A 106 -36.50 -12.13 -37.17
C PRO A 106 -35.36 -12.36 -36.16
N VAL A 107 -34.99 -11.31 -35.42
CA VAL A 107 -33.90 -11.30 -34.45
C VAL A 107 -34.45 -10.75 -33.13
N THR A 108 -34.15 -11.42 -32.01
CA THR A 108 -34.63 -11.02 -30.68
C THR A 108 -34.01 -9.70 -30.22
N ASP A 109 -34.74 -8.91 -29.44
CA ASP A 109 -34.24 -7.63 -28.89
C ASP A 109 -32.95 -7.80 -28.06
N GLY A 110 -32.86 -8.88 -27.28
CA GLY A 110 -31.64 -9.23 -26.55
C GLY A 110 -30.42 -9.42 -27.46
N THR A 111 -30.60 -9.98 -28.66
CA THR A 111 -29.50 -10.16 -29.62
C THR A 111 -29.04 -8.82 -30.19
N TRP A 112 -29.96 -7.89 -30.45
CA TRP A 112 -29.62 -6.53 -30.91
C TRP A 112 -28.84 -5.76 -29.86
N VAL A 113 -29.34 -5.73 -28.61
CA VAL A 113 -28.69 -5.04 -27.49
C VAL A 113 -27.31 -5.64 -27.23
N ALA A 114 -27.20 -6.96 -27.11
CA ALA A 114 -25.93 -7.63 -26.84
C ALA A 114 -24.90 -7.40 -27.97
N ALA A 115 -25.32 -7.45 -29.24
CA ALA A 115 -24.41 -7.23 -30.36
C ALA A 115 -23.89 -5.79 -30.44
N LYS A 116 -24.76 -4.79 -30.17
CA LYS A 116 -24.36 -3.38 -30.17
C LYS A 116 -23.50 -3.03 -28.96
N TRP A 117 -23.81 -3.56 -27.78
CA TRP A 117 -22.95 -3.45 -26.60
C TRP A 117 -21.58 -4.09 -26.83
N ALA A 118 -21.53 -5.30 -27.38
CA ALA A 118 -20.27 -5.98 -27.70
C ALA A 118 -19.43 -5.21 -28.74
N ALA A 119 -20.09 -4.54 -29.71
CA ALA A 119 -19.39 -3.67 -30.65
C ALA A 119 -18.78 -2.45 -29.96
N SER A 120 -19.53 -1.77 -29.07
CA SER A 120 -19.01 -0.64 -28.29
C SER A 120 -17.88 -1.06 -27.34
N LEU A 121 -18.00 -2.23 -26.69
CA LEU A 121 -16.96 -2.81 -25.86
C LEU A 121 -15.70 -3.10 -26.68
N ALA A 122 -15.83 -3.71 -27.86
CA ALA A 122 -14.70 -3.99 -28.73
C ALA A 122 -14.01 -2.72 -29.22
N ILE A 123 -14.77 -1.67 -29.56
CA ILE A 123 -14.20 -0.37 -29.94
C ILE A 123 -13.40 0.20 -28.77
N GLY A 124 -13.99 0.26 -27.56
CA GLY A 124 -13.28 0.74 -26.37
C GLY A 124 -12.05 -0.09 -26.03
N ALA A 125 -12.14 -1.42 -26.14
CA ALA A 125 -11.01 -2.32 -25.91
C ALA A 125 -9.87 -2.08 -26.92
N VAL A 126 -10.17 -1.73 -28.18
CA VAL A 126 -9.15 -1.31 -29.15
C VAL A 126 -8.48 -0.01 -28.72
N MET A 127 -9.21 0.92 -28.09
CA MET A 127 -8.63 2.16 -27.59
C MET A 127 -7.61 1.89 -26.47
N VAL A 128 -7.99 1.07 -25.48
CA VAL A 128 -7.11 0.60 -24.41
C VAL A 128 -5.93 -0.19 -24.96
N LEU A 129 -6.16 -1.06 -25.95
CA LEU A 129 -5.10 -1.80 -26.62
C LEU A 129 -4.09 -0.86 -27.28
N CYS A 130 -4.54 0.22 -27.90
CA CYS A 130 -3.65 1.22 -28.49
C CYS A 130 -2.89 2.04 -27.43
N SER A 131 -3.46 2.29 -26.25
CA SER A 131 -2.73 2.94 -25.15
C SER A 131 -1.63 2.02 -24.56
N LEU A 132 -1.65 0.72 -24.84
CA LEU A 132 -0.52 -0.20 -24.56
C LEU A 132 0.80 0.19 -25.19
N ALA A 133 0.79 1.05 -26.21
CA ALA A 133 2.02 1.65 -26.73
C ALA A 133 2.80 2.42 -25.65
N TYR A 134 2.12 3.12 -24.73
CA TYR A 134 2.77 3.85 -23.64
C TYR A 134 3.37 2.89 -22.61
N PHE A 135 2.68 1.79 -22.30
CA PHE A 135 3.19 0.75 -21.42
C PHE A 135 4.42 0.07 -22.01
N ALA A 136 4.46 -0.16 -23.32
CA ALA A 136 5.64 -0.69 -24.01
C ALA A 136 6.84 0.26 -23.83
N VAL A 137 6.65 1.58 -23.93
CA VAL A 137 7.71 2.57 -23.71
C VAL A 137 8.26 2.47 -22.28
N ILE A 138 7.40 2.36 -21.26
CA ILE A 138 7.81 2.15 -19.85
C ILE A 138 8.60 0.84 -19.71
N TRP A 139 8.17 -0.23 -20.39
CA TRP A 139 8.86 -1.53 -20.38
C TRP A 139 10.27 -1.47 -20.97
N PHE A 140 10.50 -0.59 -21.95
CA PHE A 140 11.84 -0.36 -22.49
C PHE A 140 12.71 0.52 -21.59
N LEU A 141 12.10 1.47 -20.87
CA LEU A 141 12.81 2.43 -20.02
C LEU A 141 13.10 1.92 -18.61
N GLY A 142 12.35 0.93 -18.12
CA GLY A 142 12.50 0.36 -16.78
C GLY A 142 11.95 -1.06 -16.66
N SER A 143 11.83 -1.56 -15.43
CA SER A 143 11.31 -2.91 -15.13
C SER A 143 9.93 -2.84 -14.46
N PRO A 144 8.84 -2.49 -15.19
CA PRO A 144 7.51 -2.43 -14.59
C PRO A 144 7.01 -3.84 -14.22
N GLU A 145 6.23 -3.93 -13.15
CA GLU A 145 5.63 -5.19 -12.71
C GLU A 145 4.49 -5.62 -13.64
N PRO A 146 4.51 -6.85 -14.17
CA PRO A 146 3.47 -7.31 -15.11
C PRO A 146 2.10 -7.55 -14.46
N GLY A 147 2.07 -7.76 -13.13
CA GLY A 147 0.84 -8.03 -12.37
C GLY A 147 -0.14 -6.84 -12.40
N PRO A 148 0.24 -5.68 -11.83
CA PRO A 148 -0.56 -4.45 -11.90
C PRO A 148 -0.93 -4.04 -13.32
N ALA A 149 -0.03 -4.29 -14.29
CA ALA A 149 -0.30 -4.05 -15.70
C ALA A 149 -1.51 -4.85 -16.21
N PHE A 150 -1.53 -6.14 -15.95
CA PHE A 150 -2.61 -7.02 -16.39
C PHE A 150 -3.94 -6.70 -15.71
N THR A 151 -3.95 -6.50 -14.39
CA THR A 151 -5.17 -6.22 -13.63
C THR A 151 -5.79 -4.89 -14.03
N ALA A 152 -4.98 -3.86 -14.25
CA ALA A 152 -5.45 -2.56 -14.70
C ALA A 152 -6.12 -2.62 -16.07
N ILE A 153 -5.51 -3.32 -17.04
CA ILE A 153 -6.10 -3.50 -18.39
C ILE A 153 -7.43 -4.25 -18.28
N LEU A 154 -7.47 -5.30 -17.46
CA LEU A 154 -8.71 -6.02 -17.20
C LEU A 154 -9.78 -5.11 -16.58
N GLY A 155 -9.39 -4.29 -15.61
CA GLY A 155 -10.23 -3.28 -14.97
C GLY A 155 -10.78 -2.26 -15.96
N GLU A 156 -9.95 -1.76 -16.89
CA GLU A 156 -10.38 -0.81 -17.92
C GLU A 156 -11.39 -1.44 -18.89
N VAL A 157 -11.19 -2.70 -19.28
CA VAL A 157 -12.16 -3.43 -20.14
C VAL A 157 -13.49 -3.64 -19.41
N LEU A 158 -13.45 -3.99 -18.12
CA LEU A 158 -14.66 -4.12 -17.28
C LEU A 158 -15.36 -2.78 -17.07
N LEU A 159 -14.60 -1.70 -16.88
CA LEU A 159 -15.12 -0.33 -16.82
C LEU A 159 -15.82 0.05 -18.13
N ILE A 160 -15.20 -0.21 -19.29
CA ILE A 160 -15.82 0.02 -20.61
C ILE A 160 -17.12 -0.78 -20.73
N ALA A 161 -17.14 -2.03 -20.29
CA ALA A 161 -18.35 -2.87 -20.32
C ALA A 161 -19.50 -2.25 -19.51
N ALA A 162 -19.22 -1.73 -18.31
CA ALA A 162 -20.21 -1.07 -17.45
C ALA A 162 -20.71 0.25 -18.05
N LEU A 163 -19.78 1.13 -18.44
CA LEU A 163 -20.09 2.42 -19.07
C LEU A 163 -20.88 2.21 -20.38
N ALA A 164 -20.51 1.20 -21.17
CA ALA A 164 -21.20 0.89 -22.41
C ALA A 164 -22.63 0.38 -22.16
N GLY A 165 -22.85 -0.36 -21.07
CA GLY A 165 -24.20 -0.79 -20.65
C GLY A 165 -25.11 0.41 -20.41
N TRP A 166 -24.68 1.37 -19.60
CA TRP A 166 -25.41 2.61 -19.33
C TRP A 166 -25.60 3.48 -20.58
N GLY A 167 -24.57 3.57 -21.43
CA GLY A 167 -24.63 4.29 -22.70
C GLY A 167 -25.64 3.70 -23.70
N VAL A 168 -25.68 2.37 -23.82
CA VAL A 168 -26.67 1.67 -24.67
C VAL A 168 -28.09 1.88 -24.13
N LEU A 169 -28.29 1.83 -22.81
CA LEU A 169 -29.57 2.14 -22.19
C LEU A 169 -30.02 3.57 -22.51
N ALA A 170 -29.15 4.56 -22.32
CA ALA A 170 -29.45 5.95 -22.64
C ALA A 170 -29.80 6.12 -24.13
N SER A 171 -29.07 5.46 -25.03
CA SER A 171 -29.38 5.47 -26.46
C SER A 171 -30.70 4.77 -26.81
N ALA A 172 -31.17 3.81 -26.02
CA ALA A 172 -32.46 3.14 -26.21
C ALA A 172 -33.64 4.00 -25.71
N LEU A 173 -33.40 4.85 -24.71
CA LEU A 173 -34.41 5.74 -24.13
C LEU A 173 -34.72 6.94 -25.03
N PHE A 174 -33.71 7.58 -25.62
CA PHE A 174 -33.88 8.84 -26.36
C PHE A 174 -33.67 8.68 -27.87
N ALA A 175 -34.49 9.38 -28.66
CA ALA A 175 -34.31 9.45 -30.12
C ALA A 175 -33.21 10.44 -30.52
N HIS A 176 -32.86 11.41 -29.68
CA HIS A 176 -31.83 12.41 -29.99
C HIS A 176 -30.47 11.99 -29.42
N GLN A 177 -29.47 11.84 -30.30
CA GLN A 177 -28.11 11.40 -29.95
C GLN A 177 -27.45 12.25 -28.86
N MET A 178 -27.63 13.58 -28.92
CA MET A 178 -27.01 14.50 -27.95
C MET A 178 -27.58 14.33 -26.54
N VAL A 179 -28.88 14.05 -26.43
CA VAL A 179 -29.56 13.82 -25.14
C VAL A 179 -29.13 12.47 -24.55
N ALA A 180 -29.05 11.44 -25.40
CA ALA A 180 -28.56 10.13 -24.99
C ALA A 180 -27.12 10.20 -24.46
N TYR A 181 -26.23 10.93 -25.16
CA TYR A 181 -24.87 11.18 -24.72
C TYR A 181 -24.83 11.88 -23.36
N PHE A 182 -25.53 13.01 -23.23
CA PHE A 182 -25.48 13.82 -22.02
C PHE A 182 -25.98 13.04 -20.80
N LEU A 183 -27.05 12.26 -20.94
CA LEU A 183 -27.53 11.43 -19.83
C LEU A 183 -26.50 10.36 -19.45
N ALA A 184 -25.95 9.62 -20.43
CA ALA A 184 -24.96 8.58 -20.15
C ALA A 184 -23.70 9.16 -19.50
N PHE A 185 -23.24 10.32 -19.96
CA PHE A 185 -22.12 11.03 -19.36
C PHE A 185 -22.41 11.46 -17.92
N VAL A 186 -23.56 12.11 -17.66
CA VAL A 186 -23.93 12.57 -16.31
C VAL A 186 -24.07 11.41 -15.34
N VAL A 187 -24.67 10.29 -15.76
CA VAL A 187 -24.78 9.08 -14.93
C VAL A 187 -23.39 8.51 -14.60
N SER A 188 -22.52 8.42 -15.61
CA SER A 188 -21.15 7.94 -15.41
C SER A 188 -20.35 8.85 -14.47
N LEU A 189 -20.47 10.17 -14.64
CA LEU A 189 -19.86 11.17 -13.78
C LEU A 189 -20.39 11.12 -12.35
N MET A 190 -21.69 10.87 -12.17
CA MET A 190 -22.30 10.76 -10.84
C MET A 190 -21.73 9.56 -10.07
N PHE A 191 -21.62 8.39 -10.70
CA PHE A 191 -21.01 7.21 -10.09
C PHE A 191 -19.50 7.34 -9.88
N PHE A 192 -18.83 8.22 -10.62
CA PHE A 192 -17.43 8.55 -10.39
C PHE A 192 -17.25 9.47 -9.16
N LEU A 193 -18.08 10.50 -9.03
CA LEU A 193 -17.99 11.50 -7.96
C LEU A 193 -18.53 11.00 -6.61
N VAL A 194 -19.42 10.01 -6.59
CA VAL A 194 -20.09 9.57 -5.37
C VAL A 194 -19.11 9.06 -4.32
N GLY A 195 -18.05 8.33 -4.69
CA GLY A 195 -17.03 7.86 -3.75
C GLY A 195 -16.17 9.00 -3.21
N SER A 196 -15.77 9.94 -4.06
CA SER A 196 -15.01 11.12 -3.62
C SER A 196 -15.77 11.95 -2.58
N VAL A 197 -17.10 12.07 -2.72
CA VAL A 197 -17.95 12.73 -1.71
C VAL A 197 -18.18 11.85 -0.49
N GLY A 198 -18.33 10.53 -0.70
CA GLY A 198 -18.56 9.53 0.35
C GLY A 198 -17.49 9.54 1.44
N ARG A 199 -16.22 9.79 1.08
CA ARG A 199 -15.10 9.93 2.03
C ARG A 199 -15.30 11.02 3.08
N TYR A 200 -16.09 12.05 2.78
CA TYR A 200 -16.38 13.15 3.70
C TYR A 200 -17.70 12.98 4.48
N VAL A 201 -18.46 11.92 4.22
CA VAL A 201 -19.77 11.67 4.84
C VAL A 201 -19.64 10.55 5.87
N PRO A 202 -19.66 10.83 7.19
CA PRO A 202 -19.55 9.79 8.20
C PRO A 202 -20.82 8.91 8.25
N GLY A 203 -20.65 7.64 8.64
CA GLY A 203 -21.74 6.70 8.91
C GLY A 203 -22.12 5.78 7.74
N THR A 204 -23.37 5.29 7.74
CA THR A 204 -23.85 4.33 6.73
C THR A 204 -23.99 4.95 5.34
N ALA A 205 -24.26 6.25 5.25
CA ALA A 205 -24.37 6.96 3.98
C ALA A 205 -23.04 7.00 3.22
N GLY A 206 -21.91 7.26 3.91
CA GLY A 206 -20.58 7.21 3.30
C GLY A 206 -20.22 5.80 2.81
N ARG A 207 -20.57 4.77 3.59
CA ARG A 207 -20.37 3.37 3.18
C ARG A 207 -21.12 3.02 1.91
N ILE A 208 -22.41 3.36 1.82
CA ILE A 208 -23.20 3.14 0.61
C ILE A 208 -22.64 3.94 -0.57
N ALA A 209 -22.16 5.16 -0.33
CA ALA A 209 -21.54 5.98 -1.36
C ALA A 209 -20.27 5.33 -1.93
N GLY A 210 -19.43 4.72 -1.09
CA GLY A 210 -18.27 3.97 -1.53
C GLY A 210 -18.63 2.72 -2.37
N GLU A 211 -19.62 1.96 -1.90
CA GLU A 211 -20.14 0.77 -2.61
C GLU A 211 -20.77 1.10 -3.99
N LEU A 212 -21.22 2.34 -4.22
CA LEU A 212 -21.72 2.81 -5.51
C LEU A 212 -20.64 3.44 -6.40
N SER A 213 -19.43 3.63 -5.88
CA SER A 213 -18.36 4.35 -6.55
C SER A 213 -17.71 3.48 -7.62
N ILE A 214 -17.70 3.95 -8.88
CA ILE A 214 -16.90 3.32 -9.94
C ILE A 214 -15.41 3.45 -9.64
N LEU A 215 -15.00 4.57 -9.05
CA LEU A 215 -13.59 4.86 -8.82
C LEU A 215 -12.97 3.94 -7.77
N GLU A 216 -13.68 3.68 -6.65
CA GLU A 216 -13.16 2.83 -5.57
C GLU A 216 -12.93 1.38 -6.03
N HIS A 217 -13.92 0.80 -6.71
CA HIS A 217 -13.78 -0.55 -7.28
C HIS A 217 -12.74 -0.60 -8.40
N PHE A 218 -12.51 0.52 -9.11
CA PHE A 218 -11.48 0.60 -10.14
C PHE A 218 -10.07 0.68 -9.54
N GLU A 219 -9.90 1.38 -8.42
CA GLU A 219 -8.61 1.57 -7.75
C GLU A 219 -7.95 0.23 -7.39
N SER A 220 -8.69 -0.78 -6.92
CA SER A 220 -8.17 -2.13 -6.65
C SER A 220 -7.42 -2.72 -7.85
N PHE A 221 -7.98 -2.58 -9.06
CA PHE A 221 -7.35 -3.07 -10.28
C PHE A 221 -6.06 -2.34 -10.61
N THR A 222 -5.99 -1.03 -10.32
CA THR A 222 -4.77 -0.22 -10.51
C THR A 222 -3.63 -0.63 -9.59
N LEU A 223 -3.96 -1.22 -8.43
CA LEU A 223 -2.99 -1.67 -7.42
C LEU A 223 -2.41 -3.06 -7.74
N GLY A 224 -2.94 -3.81 -8.71
CA GLY A 224 -2.51 -5.20 -8.92
C GLY A 224 -3.34 -6.24 -8.16
N VAL A 225 -4.42 -5.81 -7.51
CA VAL A 225 -5.28 -6.68 -6.71
C VAL A 225 -6.54 -7.01 -7.50
N LEU A 226 -6.82 -8.31 -7.63
CA LEU A 226 -8.04 -8.80 -8.26
C LEU A 226 -8.98 -9.32 -7.18
N ASP A 227 -9.91 -8.47 -6.76
CA ASP A 227 -11.00 -8.87 -5.88
C ASP A 227 -12.21 -9.34 -6.70
N SER A 228 -12.78 -10.46 -6.28
CA SER A 228 -14.08 -10.95 -6.75
C SER A 228 -15.21 -9.91 -6.65
N GLN A 229 -15.20 -9.06 -5.62
CA GLN A 229 -16.23 -8.05 -5.39
C GLN A 229 -16.20 -6.98 -6.48
N ASP A 230 -15.01 -6.48 -6.82
CA ASP A 230 -14.83 -5.46 -7.85
C ASP A 230 -15.21 -5.98 -9.24
N VAL A 231 -14.81 -7.22 -9.56
CA VAL A 231 -15.22 -7.88 -10.82
C VAL A 231 -16.74 -8.03 -10.87
N LEU A 232 -17.35 -8.49 -9.77
CA LEU A 232 -18.79 -8.67 -9.69
C LEU A 232 -19.53 -7.34 -9.84
N TYR A 233 -19.05 -6.29 -9.20
CA TYR A 233 -19.57 -4.92 -9.31
C TYR A 233 -19.65 -4.48 -10.79
N PHE A 234 -18.54 -4.55 -11.54
CA PHE A 234 -18.54 -4.13 -12.95
C PHE A 234 -19.45 -5.00 -13.84
N VAL A 235 -19.49 -6.32 -13.60
CA VAL A 235 -20.37 -7.23 -14.34
C VAL A 235 -21.84 -6.89 -14.10
N LEU A 236 -22.23 -6.65 -12.85
CA LEU A 236 -23.61 -6.27 -12.50
C LEU A 236 -23.97 -4.88 -13.02
N MET A 237 -23.03 -3.93 -12.95
CA MET A 237 -23.18 -2.56 -13.46
C MET A 237 -23.29 -2.51 -14.99
N ALA A 238 -22.79 -3.52 -15.71
CA ALA A 238 -23.05 -3.72 -17.14
C ALA A 238 -24.39 -4.44 -17.39
N ALA A 239 -24.68 -5.52 -16.66
CA ALA A 239 -25.84 -6.37 -16.90
C ALA A 239 -27.18 -5.66 -16.62
N ALA A 240 -27.27 -4.92 -15.51
CA ALA A 240 -28.49 -4.22 -15.11
C ALA A 240 -29.03 -3.26 -16.21
N PRO A 241 -28.25 -2.29 -16.74
CA PRO A 241 -28.73 -1.39 -17.77
C PRO A 241 -29.01 -2.09 -19.12
N LEU A 242 -28.29 -3.18 -19.45
CA LEU A 242 -28.56 -3.94 -20.68
C LEU A 242 -29.93 -4.62 -20.65
N THR A 243 -30.33 -5.21 -19.52
CA THR A 243 -31.67 -5.80 -19.40
C THR A 243 -32.77 -4.73 -19.45
N ALA A 244 -32.52 -3.55 -18.88
CA ALA A 244 -33.40 -2.40 -19.02
C ALA A 244 -33.50 -1.94 -20.48
N ALA A 245 -32.40 -1.93 -21.24
CA ALA A 245 -32.41 -1.58 -22.66
C ALA A 245 -33.26 -2.57 -23.49
N VAL A 246 -33.17 -3.87 -23.20
CA VAL A 246 -34.02 -4.90 -23.82
C VAL A 246 -35.50 -4.67 -23.50
N ALA A 247 -35.84 -4.33 -22.26
CA ALA A 247 -37.21 -4.03 -21.86
C ALA A 247 -37.76 -2.78 -22.57
N VAL A 248 -36.95 -1.73 -22.71
CA VAL A 248 -37.31 -0.52 -23.46
C VAL A 248 -37.60 -0.83 -24.94
N LEU A 249 -36.77 -1.65 -25.58
CA LEU A 249 -36.99 -2.09 -26.97
C LEU A 249 -38.24 -2.96 -27.13
N ALA A 250 -38.44 -3.93 -26.22
CA ALA A 250 -39.62 -4.78 -26.23
C ALA A 250 -40.92 -3.96 -26.06
N GLY A 251 -40.89 -2.93 -25.21
CA GLY A 251 -42.00 -1.99 -25.02
C GLY A 251 -42.34 -1.17 -26.26
N ARG A 252 -41.36 -0.91 -27.14
CA ARG A 252 -41.58 -0.22 -28.43
C ARG A 252 -42.14 -1.15 -29.51
N ARG A 253 -41.88 -2.47 -29.44
CA ARG A 253 -42.36 -3.46 -30.42
C ARG A 253 -43.75 -4.03 -30.12
N LEU A 254 -44.10 -4.21 -28.84
CA LEU A 254 -45.33 -4.90 -28.45
C LEU A 254 -46.53 -3.93 -28.40
N PRO A 255 -47.69 -4.28 -29.00
CA PRO A 255 -48.93 -3.55 -28.74
C PRO A 255 -49.29 -3.67 -27.25
N ARG A 256 -49.87 -2.60 -26.68
CA ARG A 256 -50.17 -2.35 -25.25
C ARG A 256 -51.06 -3.39 -24.52
N ARG A 257 -51.30 -4.58 -25.09
CA ARG A 257 -52.23 -5.63 -24.64
C ARG A 257 -51.54 -6.87 -24.02
N ARG A 258 -50.67 -6.70 -23.01
CA ARG A 258 -50.24 -7.81 -22.13
C ARG A 258 -50.17 -7.36 -20.67
N GLY A 259 -50.57 -8.26 -19.75
CA GLY A 259 -50.76 -7.97 -18.33
C GLY A 259 -49.49 -7.86 -17.47
N LEU A 260 -48.32 -8.17 -18.00
CA LEU A 260 -47.05 -7.89 -17.33
C LEU A 260 -46.56 -6.49 -17.75
N PRO A 261 -46.35 -5.56 -16.80
CA PRO A 261 -45.83 -4.26 -17.13
C PRO A 261 -44.40 -4.37 -17.69
N VAL A 262 -44.11 -3.62 -18.75
CA VAL A 262 -42.79 -3.59 -19.43
C VAL A 262 -41.64 -3.23 -18.46
N TRP A 263 -41.94 -2.57 -17.34
CA TRP A 263 -40.97 -2.21 -16.30
C TRP A 263 -40.69 -3.32 -15.28
N ALA A 264 -41.48 -4.40 -15.22
CA ALA A 264 -41.26 -5.47 -14.23
C ALA A 264 -39.94 -6.24 -14.44
N PRO A 265 -39.56 -6.67 -15.67
CA PRO A 265 -38.30 -7.38 -15.88
C PRO A 265 -37.04 -6.63 -15.41
N PRO A 266 -36.83 -5.33 -15.71
CA PRO A 266 -35.63 -4.63 -15.24
C PRO A 266 -35.61 -4.42 -13.72
N VAL A 267 -36.77 -4.23 -13.07
CA VAL A 267 -36.85 -4.13 -11.61
C VAL A 267 -36.47 -5.46 -10.94
N VAL A 268 -36.96 -6.58 -11.48
CA VAL A 268 -36.62 -7.93 -10.98
C VAL A 268 -35.13 -8.22 -11.18
N VAL A 269 -34.56 -7.88 -12.34
CA VAL A 269 -33.12 -8.05 -12.58
C VAL A 269 -32.30 -7.15 -11.65
N LEU A 270 -32.70 -5.89 -11.45
CA LEU A 270 -32.01 -5.00 -10.53
C LEU A 270 -32.02 -5.56 -9.11
N ALA A 271 -33.16 -6.05 -8.63
CA ALA A 271 -33.27 -6.70 -7.32
C ALA A 271 -32.38 -7.96 -7.24
N LEU A 272 -32.32 -8.77 -8.30
CA LEU A 272 -31.44 -9.92 -8.37
C LEU A 272 -29.96 -9.51 -8.36
N CYS A 273 -29.58 -8.45 -9.09
CA CYS A 273 -28.22 -7.92 -9.07
C CYS A 273 -27.84 -7.47 -7.65
N VAL A 274 -28.73 -6.77 -6.93
CA VAL A 274 -28.49 -6.38 -5.54
C VAL A 274 -28.30 -7.61 -4.65
N VAL A 275 -29.16 -8.63 -4.76
CA VAL A 275 -29.02 -9.86 -3.96
C VAL A 275 -27.70 -10.58 -4.27
N VAL A 276 -27.34 -10.71 -5.55
CA VAL A 276 -26.08 -11.33 -5.96
C VAL A 276 -24.88 -10.53 -5.46
N TYR A 277 -24.95 -9.20 -5.50
CA TYR A 277 -23.91 -8.33 -4.94
C TYR A 277 -23.74 -8.55 -3.44
N LEU A 278 -24.84 -8.53 -2.68
CA LEU A 278 -24.82 -8.77 -1.23
C LEU A 278 -24.30 -10.17 -0.86
N LEU A 279 -24.57 -11.19 -1.69
CA LEU A 279 -23.97 -12.52 -1.53
C LEU A 279 -22.47 -12.52 -1.84
N GLY A 280 -22.05 -11.77 -2.87
CA GLY A 280 -20.63 -11.56 -3.18
C GLY A 280 -19.87 -10.88 -2.04
N LEU A 281 -20.54 -10.02 -1.26
CA LEU A 281 -19.94 -9.44 -0.06
C LEU A 281 -19.61 -10.47 1.02
N GLN A 282 -20.31 -11.61 1.07
CA GLN A 282 -20.07 -12.68 2.04
C GLN A 282 -18.98 -13.66 1.61
N PHE A 283 -18.79 -13.84 0.30
CA PHE A 283 -17.84 -14.80 -0.29
C PHE A 283 -16.79 -14.07 -1.11
N SER A 284 -16.09 -13.13 -0.49
CA SER A 284 -15.01 -12.41 -1.16
C SER A 284 -13.75 -13.23 -1.22
N TRP A 285 -13.09 -13.15 -2.36
CA TRP A 285 -11.77 -13.67 -2.54
C TRP A 285 -10.94 -12.68 -3.34
N SER A 286 -9.76 -12.39 -2.81
CA SER A 286 -8.82 -11.45 -3.39
C SER A 286 -7.52 -12.17 -3.75
N ARG A 287 -7.00 -11.89 -4.95
CA ARG A 287 -5.67 -12.29 -5.38
C ARG A 287 -4.82 -11.06 -5.67
N ASP A 288 -3.73 -10.93 -4.94
CA ASP A 288 -2.67 -9.98 -5.25
C ASP A 288 -1.73 -10.57 -6.31
N LEU A 289 -1.59 -9.88 -7.43
CA LEU A 289 -0.72 -10.24 -8.55
C LEU A 289 0.58 -9.41 -8.59
N THR A 290 0.82 -8.53 -7.62
CA THR A 290 2.08 -7.79 -7.49
C THR A 290 3.26 -8.73 -7.28
N GLY A 291 4.45 -8.33 -7.76
CA GLY A 291 5.65 -9.18 -7.72
C GLY A 291 6.07 -9.57 -6.30
N ASN A 292 5.83 -8.68 -5.34
CA ASN A 292 6.19 -8.88 -3.93
C ASN A 292 4.97 -9.16 -3.03
N ARG A 293 3.78 -9.40 -3.58
CA ARG A 293 2.57 -9.63 -2.77
C ARG A 293 2.27 -8.49 -1.78
N ARG A 294 2.48 -7.25 -2.21
CA ARG A 294 2.47 -6.03 -1.37
C ARG A 294 1.14 -5.74 -0.68
N TYR A 295 0.04 -6.22 -1.25
CA TYR A 295 -1.32 -6.00 -0.77
C TYR A 295 -1.96 -7.31 -0.28
N SER A 296 -1.17 -8.38 -0.10
CA SER A 296 -1.60 -9.60 0.56
C SER A 296 -0.77 -9.86 1.80
N LEU A 297 -1.45 -10.19 2.90
CA LEU A 297 -0.78 -10.46 4.16
C LEU A 297 0.08 -11.73 4.06
N ALA A 298 1.22 -11.71 4.75
CA ALA A 298 2.07 -12.87 4.91
C ALA A 298 1.29 -14.01 5.61
N PRO A 299 1.53 -15.29 5.27
CA PRO A 299 0.83 -16.41 5.91
C PRO A 299 1.02 -16.47 7.44
N GLN A 300 2.14 -15.93 7.95
CA GLN A 300 2.42 -15.82 9.38
C GLN A 300 1.55 -14.74 10.04
N THR A 301 1.40 -13.59 9.37
CA THR A 301 0.50 -12.51 9.80
C THR A 301 -0.92 -12.99 9.95
N VAL A 302 -1.44 -13.74 8.97
CA VAL A 302 -2.80 -14.30 9.03
C VAL A 302 -2.97 -15.19 10.27
N LYS A 303 -1.99 -16.06 10.57
CA LYS A 303 -2.04 -16.91 11.77
C LYS A 303 -2.08 -16.09 13.06
N VAL A 304 -1.25 -15.05 13.16
CA VAL A 304 -1.24 -14.16 14.33
C VAL A 304 -2.60 -13.48 14.47
N LEU A 305 -3.14 -12.92 13.38
CA LEU A 305 -4.44 -12.23 13.35
C LEU A 305 -5.63 -13.14 13.69
N GLU A 306 -5.62 -14.40 13.23
CA GLU A 306 -6.62 -15.42 13.57
C GLU A 306 -6.53 -15.83 15.04
N SER A 307 -5.32 -15.93 15.59
CA SER A 307 -5.08 -16.26 17.01
C SER A 307 -5.38 -15.12 17.99
N LEU A 308 -5.63 -13.90 17.51
CA LEU A 308 -5.86 -12.72 18.36
C LEU A 308 -7.02 -12.90 19.33
N GLY A 309 -8.10 -13.56 18.90
CA GLY A 309 -9.29 -13.74 19.75
C GLY A 309 -9.00 -14.56 21.00
N GLU A 310 -8.14 -15.57 20.90
CA GLU A 310 -7.73 -16.40 22.05
C GLU A 310 -6.79 -15.61 22.96
N SER A 311 -5.78 -14.95 22.39
CA SER A 311 -4.76 -14.25 23.17
C SER A 311 -5.29 -12.98 23.87
N LEU A 312 -6.26 -12.29 23.28
CA LEU A 312 -6.94 -11.14 23.91
C LEU A 312 -7.80 -11.54 25.11
N SER A 313 -8.32 -12.77 25.16
CA SER A 313 -9.13 -13.26 26.29
C SER A 313 -8.33 -13.46 27.58
N VAL A 314 -7.00 -13.53 27.47
CA VAL A 314 -6.05 -13.71 28.58
C VAL A 314 -5.66 -12.38 29.23
N LEU A 315 -5.83 -11.26 28.52
CA LEU A 315 -5.48 -9.94 29.03
C LEU A 315 -6.55 -9.43 30.00
N GLU A 316 -6.17 -9.18 31.26
CA GLU A 316 -7.00 -8.40 32.17
C GLU A 316 -7.18 -6.97 31.62
N PRO A 317 -8.41 -6.45 31.53
CA PRO A 317 -8.62 -5.09 31.04
C PRO A 317 -8.01 -4.08 32.01
N ALA A 318 -6.97 -3.37 31.56
CA ALA A 318 -6.43 -2.22 32.28
C ALA A 318 -7.51 -1.14 32.38
N ALA A 319 -7.60 -0.48 33.54
CA ALA A 319 -8.55 0.60 33.76
C ALA A 319 -8.39 1.69 32.67
N PRO A 320 -9.48 2.15 32.04
CA PRO A 320 -9.38 3.11 30.95
C PRO A 320 -8.74 4.41 31.43
N ALA A 321 -7.72 4.86 30.71
CA ALA A 321 -7.27 6.24 30.79
C ALA A 321 -8.45 7.13 30.36
N THR A 322 -8.68 8.20 31.12
CA THR A 322 -9.83 9.08 30.96
C THR A 322 -9.92 9.68 29.55
N GLY A 323 -10.95 9.29 28.78
CA GLY A 323 -11.33 9.99 27.54
C GLY A 323 -11.52 9.10 26.32
N THR A 324 -10.97 7.88 26.30
CA THR A 324 -11.17 6.94 25.20
C THR A 324 -12.57 6.29 25.29
N PRO A 325 -13.34 6.20 24.19
CA PRO A 325 -14.47 5.28 24.16
C PRO A 325 -13.93 3.89 24.49
N ALA A 326 -14.54 3.21 25.47
CA ALA A 326 -14.11 1.91 25.96
C ALA A 326 -13.58 1.03 24.81
N ASP A 327 -12.29 0.67 24.87
CA ASP A 327 -11.67 -0.27 23.94
C ASP A 327 -12.30 -1.65 24.16
N GLU A 328 -13.49 -1.86 23.56
CA GLU A 328 -14.27 -3.09 23.63
C GLU A 328 -13.53 -4.21 22.86
N GLU A 329 -12.93 -5.17 23.59
CA GLU A 329 -12.58 -6.52 23.12
C GLU A 329 -11.71 -6.63 21.83
N GLY A 330 -10.73 -5.75 21.63
CA GLY A 330 -9.87 -5.81 20.43
C GLY A 330 -8.58 -4.99 20.48
N VAL A 331 -7.75 -5.17 19.45
CA VAL A 331 -6.60 -4.34 19.12
C VAL A 331 -7.08 -3.14 18.30
N MET A 332 -6.72 -1.93 18.72
CA MET A 332 -7.04 -0.68 18.02
C MET A 332 -5.77 -0.02 17.50
N VAL A 333 -5.73 0.30 16.20
CA VAL A 333 -4.58 0.94 15.55
C VAL A 333 -4.93 2.36 15.10
N TYR A 334 -4.17 3.36 15.56
CA TYR A 334 -4.31 4.75 15.15
C TYR A 334 -3.14 5.13 14.23
N ALA A 335 -3.42 5.46 12.98
CA ALA A 335 -2.41 5.85 12.01
C ALA A 335 -2.46 7.37 11.76
N PHE A 336 -1.43 8.09 12.20
CA PHE A 336 -1.33 9.54 12.11
C PHE A 336 -0.66 9.97 10.80
N TYR A 337 -1.47 10.30 9.80
CA TYR A 337 -1.02 10.70 8.47
C TYR A 337 -1.74 11.97 8.03
N GLN A 338 -1.07 12.82 7.26
CA GLN A 338 -1.76 13.92 6.59
C GLN A 338 -2.61 13.37 5.43
N PRO A 339 -3.81 13.90 5.15
CA PRO A 339 -4.71 13.35 4.11
C PRO A 339 -4.13 13.34 2.68
N LEU A 340 -3.14 14.20 2.40
CA LEU A 340 -2.48 14.31 1.10
C LEU A 340 -1.13 13.59 1.06
N ASP A 341 -0.77 12.88 2.12
CA ASP A 341 0.47 12.12 2.18
C ASP A 341 0.38 10.86 1.30
N PRO A 342 1.32 10.63 0.36
CA PRO A 342 1.32 9.42 -0.47
C PRO A 342 1.31 8.11 0.33
N ALA A 343 1.82 8.12 1.56
CA ALA A 343 1.86 6.95 2.42
C ALA A 343 0.51 6.61 3.10
N TRP A 344 -0.49 7.49 2.97
CA TRP A 344 -1.85 7.28 3.48
C TRP A 344 -2.47 6.01 2.87
N ASP A 345 -2.56 5.96 1.54
CA ASP A 345 -3.20 4.86 0.79
C ASP A 345 -2.58 3.50 1.12
N THR A 346 -1.24 3.44 1.17
CA THR A 346 -0.51 2.20 1.42
C THR A 346 -0.75 1.67 2.84
N THR A 347 -0.70 2.58 3.82
CA THR A 347 -0.94 2.23 5.23
C THR A 347 -2.39 1.84 5.45
N GLU A 348 -3.33 2.59 4.87
CA GLU A 348 -4.77 2.28 4.91
C GLU A 348 -5.06 0.92 4.26
N GLY A 349 -4.41 0.59 3.14
CA GLY A 349 -4.53 -0.71 2.48
C GLY A 349 -4.04 -1.88 3.35
N LEU A 350 -2.89 -1.73 4.01
CA LEU A 350 -2.35 -2.73 4.94
C LEU A 350 -3.29 -2.94 6.14
N LEU A 351 -3.74 -1.86 6.77
CA LEU A 351 -4.63 -1.89 7.94
C LEU A 351 -6.02 -2.45 7.58
N THR A 352 -6.55 -2.09 6.41
CA THR A 352 -7.80 -2.64 5.87
C THR A 352 -7.68 -4.15 5.67
N SER A 353 -6.55 -4.62 5.14
CA SER A 353 -6.29 -6.06 4.94
C SER A 353 -6.25 -6.81 6.28
N CYS A 354 -5.63 -6.21 7.31
CA CYS A 354 -5.62 -6.78 8.66
C CYS A 354 -7.03 -6.84 9.27
N ALA A 355 -7.80 -5.76 9.15
CA ALA A 355 -9.18 -5.66 9.68
C ALA A 355 -10.16 -6.60 8.97
N ARG A 356 -9.98 -6.86 7.66
CA ARG A 356 -10.78 -7.86 6.92
C ARG A 356 -10.48 -9.28 7.39
N THR A 357 -9.27 -9.55 7.87
CA THR A 357 -8.83 -10.89 8.30
C THR A 357 -9.29 -11.21 9.72
N SER A 358 -9.25 -10.24 10.64
CA SER A 358 -9.64 -10.45 12.04
C SER A 358 -10.62 -9.40 12.54
N ARG A 359 -11.77 -9.86 13.04
CA ARG A 359 -12.79 -9.01 13.69
C ARG A 359 -12.30 -8.31 14.97
N HIS A 360 -11.21 -8.80 15.55
CA HIS A 360 -10.59 -8.23 16.76
C HIS A 360 -9.52 -7.18 16.43
N PHE A 361 -9.30 -6.89 15.15
CA PHE A 361 -8.39 -5.84 14.68
C PHE A 361 -9.22 -4.68 14.11
N ARG A 362 -9.10 -3.51 14.71
CA ARG A 362 -9.74 -2.27 14.24
C ARG A 362 -8.70 -1.20 14.03
N PHE A 363 -8.96 -0.28 13.10
CA PHE A 363 -8.05 0.83 12.84
C PHE A 363 -8.82 2.12 12.58
N ARG A 364 -8.12 3.24 12.75
CA ARG A 364 -8.58 4.58 12.37
C ARG A 364 -7.41 5.36 11.79
N MET A 365 -7.60 5.92 10.60
CA MET A 365 -6.71 6.94 10.07
C MET A 365 -7.03 8.28 10.75
N VAL A 366 -6.01 8.94 11.29
CA VAL A 366 -6.12 10.16 12.11
C VAL A 366 -5.31 11.25 11.44
N ASP A 367 -5.94 12.41 11.22
CA ASP A 367 -5.22 13.59 10.76
C ASP A 367 -4.66 14.34 11.99
N PRO A 368 -3.32 14.41 12.15
CA PRO A 368 -2.69 15.04 13.31
C PRO A 368 -2.99 16.54 13.43
N GLU A 369 -3.44 17.20 12.37
CA GLU A 369 -3.79 18.63 12.40
C GLU A 369 -5.21 18.87 12.93
N THR A 370 -6.14 17.93 12.69
CA THR A 370 -7.54 18.06 13.14
C THR A 370 -7.80 17.40 14.49
N ASP A 371 -7.18 16.25 14.76
CA ASP A 371 -7.43 15.44 15.96
C ASP A 371 -6.33 15.66 17.03
N LEU A 372 -6.17 16.91 17.48
CA LEU A 372 -5.13 17.31 18.45
C LEU A 372 -5.22 16.60 19.82
N ASP A 373 -6.42 16.14 20.20
CA ASP A 373 -6.63 15.43 21.47
C ASP A 373 -5.88 14.08 21.47
N LEU A 374 -5.95 13.33 20.37
CA LEU A 374 -5.26 12.04 20.22
C LEU A 374 -3.75 12.22 20.09
N VAL A 375 -3.30 13.28 19.41
CA VAL A 375 -1.88 13.62 19.28
C VAL A 375 -1.24 13.86 20.65
N ARG A 376 -1.95 14.58 21.54
CA ARG A 376 -1.47 14.85 22.91
C ARG A 376 -1.54 13.63 23.82
N GLU A 377 -2.54 12.77 23.65
CA GLU A 377 -2.70 11.55 24.45
C GLU A 377 -1.56 10.56 24.17
N PHE A 378 -1.23 10.34 22.89
CA PHE A 378 -0.20 9.40 22.47
C PHE A 378 1.20 10.02 22.26
N ASP A 379 1.37 11.29 22.62
CA ASP A 379 2.61 12.08 22.46
C ASP A 379 3.24 11.97 21.06
N VAL A 380 2.40 12.08 20.03
CA VAL A 380 2.84 11.93 18.63
C VAL A 380 3.53 13.21 18.17
N THR A 381 4.86 13.19 18.12
CA THR A 381 5.69 14.33 17.69
C THR A 381 6.08 14.29 16.21
N VAL A 382 5.99 13.12 15.57
CA VAL A 382 6.44 12.88 14.20
C VAL A 382 5.27 12.41 13.33
N THR A 383 5.11 12.99 12.14
CA THR A 383 4.11 12.58 11.14
C THR A 383 4.40 11.17 10.62
N ARG A 384 3.36 10.44 10.19
CA ARG A 384 3.43 9.03 9.73
C ARG A 384 3.74 8.04 10.85
N THR A 385 3.26 8.33 12.05
CA THR A 385 3.36 7.46 13.22
C THR A 385 2.11 6.58 13.31
N VAL A 386 2.28 5.31 13.60
CA VAL A 386 1.22 4.34 13.82
C VAL A 386 1.29 3.87 15.28
N ILE A 387 0.22 4.09 16.01
CA ILE A 387 0.05 3.64 17.39
C ILE A 387 -0.79 2.36 17.38
N VAL A 388 -0.25 1.29 17.95
CA VAL A 388 -1.00 0.05 18.19
C VAL A 388 -1.38 0.03 19.67
N SER A 389 -2.68 -0.03 19.98
CA SER A 389 -3.23 -0.09 21.33
C SER A 389 -3.94 -1.42 21.59
N ALA A 390 -3.69 -2.07 22.73
CA ALA A 390 -4.43 -3.22 23.20
C ALA A 390 -4.42 -3.29 24.74
N GLY A 391 -5.60 -3.46 25.35
CA GLY A 391 -5.72 -3.64 26.81
C GLY A 391 -5.09 -2.50 27.64
N GLY A 392 -5.22 -1.25 27.17
CA GLY A 392 -4.67 -0.05 27.83
C GLY A 392 -3.16 0.14 27.71
N ARG A 393 -2.47 -0.70 26.93
CA ARG A 393 -1.05 -0.55 26.56
C ARG A 393 -0.95 -0.17 25.09
N TRP A 394 0.02 0.65 24.74
CA TRP A 394 0.28 1.01 23.34
C TRP A 394 1.76 0.94 22.97
N VAL A 395 2.03 0.75 21.68
CA VAL A 395 3.35 0.80 21.07
C VAL A 395 3.30 1.79 19.92
N SER A 396 4.31 2.67 19.85
CA SER A 396 4.46 3.64 18.77
C SER A 396 5.47 3.13 17.73
N LEU A 397 5.05 3.14 16.47
CA LEU A 397 5.85 2.72 15.32
C LEU A 397 5.91 3.84 14.30
N LEU A 398 7.10 4.24 13.87
CA LEU A 398 7.26 5.18 12.77
C LEU A 398 7.23 4.43 11.44
N GLN A 399 6.25 4.74 10.58
CA GLN A 399 6.10 4.12 9.25
C GLN A 399 6.29 2.59 9.24
N PRO A 400 5.54 1.81 10.05
CA PRO A 400 5.77 0.38 10.13
C PRO A 400 5.43 -0.34 8.82
N GLU A 401 6.33 -1.23 8.41
CA GLU A 401 6.00 -2.31 7.47
C GLU A 401 5.14 -3.39 8.17
N GLU A 402 4.55 -4.30 7.39
CA GLU A 402 3.67 -5.37 7.90
C GLU A 402 4.29 -6.14 9.08
N SER A 403 5.54 -6.60 8.92
CA SER A 403 6.24 -7.39 9.93
C SER A 403 6.39 -6.65 11.26
N ALA A 404 6.68 -5.35 11.21
CA ALA A 404 6.85 -4.51 12.39
C ALA A 404 5.51 -4.28 13.11
N LEU A 405 4.45 -4.00 12.34
CA LEU A 405 3.10 -3.84 12.86
C LEU A 405 2.62 -5.12 13.58
N ILE A 406 2.76 -6.26 12.92
CA ILE A 406 2.26 -7.54 13.44
C ILE A 406 3.06 -8.02 14.64
N ASN A 407 4.37 -7.79 14.66
CA ASN A 407 5.19 -8.07 15.83
C ASN A 407 4.75 -7.19 17.02
N ALA A 408 4.50 -5.89 16.81
CA ALA A 408 3.98 -5.03 17.88
C ALA A 408 2.62 -5.51 18.40
N VAL A 409 1.70 -5.90 17.51
CA VAL A 409 0.40 -6.48 17.87
C VAL A 409 0.59 -7.76 18.69
N TYR A 410 1.42 -8.70 18.22
CA TYR A 410 1.70 -9.95 18.92
C TYR A 410 2.25 -9.71 20.32
N ARG A 411 3.23 -8.81 20.49
CA ARG A 411 3.84 -8.47 21.80
C ARG A 411 2.84 -7.84 22.76
N LEU A 412 2.04 -6.89 22.27
CA LEU A 412 1.00 -6.26 23.08
C LEU A 412 -0.01 -7.30 23.57
N VAL A 413 -0.40 -8.22 22.71
CA VAL A 413 -1.46 -9.20 22.98
C VAL A 413 -0.97 -10.36 23.86
N THR A 414 0.24 -10.88 23.64
CA THR A 414 0.82 -11.97 24.43
C THR A 414 1.35 -11.51 25.78
N GLY A 415 1.71 -10.24 25.92
CA GLY A 415 2.33 -9.71 27.14
C GLY A 415 3.76 -10.20 27.36
N GLU A 416 4.37 -10.88 26.40
CA GLU A 416 5.78 -11.27 26.44
C GLU A 416 6.66 -10.01 26.44
N ARG A 417 7.44 -9.82 27.51
CA ARG A 417 8.48 -8.78 27.58
C ARG A 417 9.81 -9.42 27.26
N SER A 418 10.40 -9.05 26.13
CA SER A 418 11.77 -9.48 25.83
C SER A 418 12.71 -8.99 26.93
N GLN A 419 13.49 -9.93 27.47
CA GLN A 419 14.39 -9.67 28.59
C GLN A 419 15.74 -9.22 28.04
N VAL A 420 16.09 -7.97 28.34
CA VAL A 420 17.36 -7.36 27.94
C VAL A 420 18.27 -7.34 29.17
N ARG A 421 19.46 -7.93 29.04
CA ARG A 421 20.49 -7.88 30.07
C ARG A 421 21.55 -6.86 29.68
N GLN A 422 21.90 -5.95 30.58
CA GLN A 422 23.02 -5.04 30.39
C GLN A 422 24.25 -5.55 31.13
N LEU A 423 25.37 -5.73 30.42
CA LEU A 423 26.64 -6.05 31.07
C LEU A 423 27.11 -4.88 31.93
N GLN A 424 27.48 -5.17 33.18
CA GLN A 424 28.07 -4.21 34.10
C GLN A 424 29.31 -4.83 34.77
N GLY A 425 30.33 -3.99 35.01
CA GLY A 425 31.55 -4.36 35.73
C GLY A 425 32.83 -3.89 35.07
N HIS A 426 32.77 -3.46 33.80
CA HIS A 426 33.91 -3.03 33.01
C HIS A 426 33.96 -1.52 32.72
N GLY A 427 33.10 -0.72 33.35
CA GLY A 427 33.03 0.73 33.14
C GLY A 427 32.12 1.14 31.99
N GLU A 428 31.08 0.34 31.75
CA GLU A 428 30.09 0.49 30.70
C GLU A 428 29.20 1.74 30.87
N HIS A 429 28.66 2.22 29.76
CA HIS A 429 27.63 3.25 29.71
C HIS A 429 26.30 2.69 30.20
N LEU A 430 25.87 3.08 31.40
CA LEU A 430 24.69 2.54 32.06
C LEU A 430 23.38 3.02 31.41
N LEU A 431 22.42 2.12 31.21
CA LEU A 431 21.12 2.41 30.58
C LEU A 431 20.16 3.16 31.52
N ASP A 432 20.48 3.27 32.80
CA ASP A 432 19.70 3.94 33.84
C ASP A 432 20.39 5.20 34.40
N SER A 433 21.54 5.59 33.85
CA SER A 433 22.31 6.75 34.31
C SER A 433 22.10 7.97 33.42
N ASP A 434 21.80 9.11 34.06
CA ASP A 434 21.70 10.44 33.43
C ASP A 434 23.06 11.17 33.36
N GLU A 435 24.15 10.53 33.79
CA GLU A 435 25.48 11.13 33.68
C GLU A 435 25.88 11.32 32.21
N ARG A 436 26.88 12.17 31.94
CA ARG A 436 27.37 12.42 30.56
C ARG A 436 27.69 11.17 29.72
N PRO A 437 28.28 10.08 30.28
CA PRO A 437 28.47 8.84 29.54
C PRO A 437 27.23 7.90 29.57
N GLY A 438 26.16 8.23 30.30
CA GLY A 438 25.00 7.38 30.45
C GLY A 438 24.09 7.34 29.24
N TYR A 439 23.33 6.26 29.11
CA TYR A 439 22.37 6.00 28.03
C TYR A 439 20.92 5.96 28.56
N SER A 440 20.57 6.78 29.55
CA SER A 440 19.24 6.80 30.17
C SER A 440 18.09 7.01 29.18
N SER A 441 18.25 7.90 28.20
CA SER A 441 17.24 8.11 27.15
C SER A 441 16.98 6.85 26.33
N TYR A 442 18.01 6.06 26.03
CA TYR A 442 17.86 4.80 25.30
C TYR A 442 17.23 3.72 26.20
N GLY A 443 17.65 3.61 27.46
CA GLY A 443 17.04 2.70 28.42
C GLY A 443 15.56 2.99 28.69
N GLN A 444 15.20 4.27 28.82
CA GLN A 444 13.81 4.71 28.98
C GLN A 444 12.98 4.34 27.74
N LEU A 445 13.48 4.60 26.54
CA LEU A 445 12.81 4.22 25.30
C LEU A 445 12.60 2.69 25.22
N MET A 446 13.58 1.88 25.65
CA MET A 446 13.41 0.43 25.71
C MET A 446 12.30 0.03 26.69
N GLN A 447 12.24 0.65 27.86
CA GLN A 447 11.18 0.37 28.84
C GLN A 447 9.79 0.79 28.34
N GLU A 448 9.68 1.96 27.71
CA GLU A 448 8.45 2.46 27.06
C GLU A 448 7.98 1.52 25.95
N GLN A 449 8.92 0.91 25.22
CA GLN A 449 8.65 -0.09 24.17
C GLN A 449 8.37 -1.51 24.74
N GLY A 450 8.33 -1.66 26.07
CA GLY A 450 7.94 -2.90 26.75
C GLY A 450 9.07 -3.89 27.00
N TYR A 451 10.33 -3.51 26.82
CA TYR A 451 11.49 -4.35 27.18
C TYR A 451 11.74 -4.32 28.69
N ASP A 452 12.09 -5.47 29.28
CA ASP A 452 12.51 -5.58 30.68
C ASP A 452 14.05 -5.56 30.73
N VAL A 453 14.62 -4.41 31.08
CA VAL A 453 16.06 -4.18 31.12
C VAL A 453 16.59 -4.43 32.53
N ARG A 454 17.55 -5.35 32.67
CA ARG A 454 18.15 -5.70 33.97
C ARG A 454 19.69 -5.74 33.90
N PRO A 455 20.39 -5.38 34.97
CA PRO A 455 21.84 -5.51 35.03
C PRO A 455 22.27 -7.00 35.06
N LEU A 456 23.46 -7.26 34.55
CA LEU A 456 24.13 -8.56 34.55
C LEU A 456 25.62 -8.37 34.87
N PHE A 457 26.09 -9.05 35.92
CA PHE A 457 27.48 -9.01 36.37
C PHE A 457 28.15 -10.36 36.10
N LEU A 458 28.83 -10.48 34.96
CA LEU A 458 29.50 -11.74 34.58
C LEU A 458 30.73 -12.05 35.43
N ALA A 459 31.35 -11.04 36.04
CA ALA A 459 32.49 -11.22 36.95
C ALA A 459 32.14 -12.01 38.21
N GLU A 460 30.90 -11.91 38.69
CA GLU A 460 30.42 -12.65 39.85
C GLU A 460 29.89 -14.04 39.46
N ASN A 461 29.19 -14.13 38.33
CA ASN A 461 28.62 -15.36 37.82
C ASN A 461 28.76 -15.42 36.29
N PRO A 462 29.72 -16.19 35.75
CA PRO A 462 30.02 -16.25 34.32
C PRO A 462 29.00 -17.13 33.57
N VAL A 463 27.71 -16.83 33.73
CA VAL A 463 26.61 -17.51 33.05
C VAL A 463 25.56 -16.47 32.67
N VAL A 464 25.30 -16.32 31.38
CA VAL A 464 24.16 -15.54 30.89
C VAL A 464 22.87 -16.33 31.16
N PRO A 465 21.88 -15.76 31.89
CA PRO A 465 20.62 -16.41 32.20
C PRO A 465 19.86 -16.89 30.95
N ARG A 466 19.10 -18.00 31.08
CA ARG A 466 18.35 -18.60 29.95
C ARG A 466 17.16 -17.78 29.48
N ASP A 467 16.64 -16.92 30.34
CA ASP A 467 15.56 -15.98 30.07
C ASP A 467 16.04 -14.73 29.32
N CYS A 468 17.35 -14.54 29.13
CA CYS A 468 17.91 -13.40 28.39
C CYS A 468 17.71 -13.57 26.89
N ASP A 469 17.07 -12.62 26.22
CA ASP A 469 16.92 -12.60 24.76
C ASP A 469 18.03 -11.78 24.09
N VAL A 470 18.36 -10.63 24.70
CA VAL A 470 19.37 -9.69 24.20
C VAL A 470 20.34 -9.29 25.31
N LEU A 471 21.64 -9.40 25.04
CA LEU A 471 22.70 -8.89 25.91
C LEU A 471 23.29 -7.60 25.31
N VAL A 472 23.26 -6.52 26.07
CA VAL A 472 23.82 -5.21 25.69
C VAL A 472 25.16 -5.01 26.39
N ILE A 473 26.20 -4.76 25.60
CA ILE A 473 27.56 -4.42 26.04
C ILE A 473 27.85 -3.01 25.54
N ALA A 474 27.90 -2.02 26.43
CA ALA A 474 27.98 -0.62 26.06
C ALA A 474 29.26 0.03 26.58
N GLY A 475 30.27 0.18 25.72
CA GLY A 475 31.51 0.91 26.00
C GLY A 475 32.37 0.33 27.14
N PRO A 476 32.74 -0.97 27.12
CA PRO A 476 33.59 -1.54 28.17
C PRO A 476 34.99 -0.90 28.14
N ARG A 477 35.50 -0.48 29.30
CA ARG A 477 36.80 0.21 29.46
C ARG A 477 37.91 -0.68 30.01
N THR A 478 37.55 -1.85 30.53
CA THR A 478 38.50 -2.81 31.10
C THR A 478 38.41 -4.16 30.40
N GLN A 479 39.45 -4.98 30.58
CA GLN A 479 39.52 -6.30 29.94
C GLN A 479 38.57 -7.28 30.65
N PRO A 480 37.79 -8.06 29.88
CA PRO A 480 36.97 -9.13 30.42
C PRO A 480 37.85 -10.33 30.80
N ALA A 481 37.38 -11.14 31.75
CA ALA A 481 38.01 -12.42 32.04
C ALA A 481 37.65 -13.46 30.96
N ALA A 482 38.53 -14.44 30.72
CA ALA A 482 38.28 -15.50 29.72
C ALA A 482 36.95 -16.24 29.94
N GLY A 483 36.58 -16.50 31.20
CA GLY A 483 35.31 -17.16 31.53
C GLY A 483 34.07 -16.32 31.21
N GLU A 484 34.18 -15.00 31.13
CA GLU A 484 33.07 -14.12 30.74
C GLU A 484 32.86 -14.16 29.22
N LEU A 485 33.96 -14.12 28.44
CA LEU A 485 33.91 -14.26 26.99
C LEU A 485 33.36 -15.63 26.57
N ASP A 486 33.71 -16.68 27.29
CA ASP A 486 33.15 -18.02 27.09
C ASP A 486 31.62 -18.02 27.34
N ALA A 487 31.15 -17.34 28.39
CA ALA A 487 29.73 -17.23 28.70
C ALA A 487 28.93 -16.48 27.62
N VAL A 488 29.49 -15.40 27.08
CA VAL A 488 28.90 -14.64 25.96
C VAL A 488 28.91 -15.48 24.68
N THR A 489 29.99 -16.23 24.42
CA THR A 489 30.10 -17.11 23.26
C THR A 489 29.05 -18.24 23.31
N ASP A 490 28.87 -18.85 24.48
CA ASP A 490 27.85 -19.87 24.70
C ASP A 490 26.43 -19.32 24.55
N PHE A 491 26.20 -18.06 24.93
CA PHE A 491 24.93 -17.39 24.72
C PHE A 491 24.61 -17.20 23.24
N LEU A 492 25.56 -16.69 22.45
CA LEU A 492 25.43 -16.54 21.00
C LEU A 492 25.21 -17.89 20.29
N ARG A 493 25.97 -18.93 20.68
CA ARG A 493 25.83 -20.30 20.10
C ARG A 493 24.46 -20.92 20.36
N ARG A 494 23.78 -20.54 21.45
CA ARG A 494 22.41 -20.98 21.75
C ARG A 494 21.32 -20.17 21.02
N GLY A 495 21.70 -19.16 20.23
CA GLY A 495 20.78 -18.32 19.47
C GLY A 495 20.41 -16.98 20.14
N GLY A 496 21.11 -16.61 21.23
CA GLY A 496 20.96 -15.29 21.84
C GLY A 496 21.50 -14.17 20.95
N SER A 497 21.07 -12.93 21.19
CA SER A 497 21.51 -11.75 20.44
C SER A 497 22.38 -10.82 21.29
N VAL A 498 23.50 -10.34 20.76
CA VAL A 498 24.38 -9.39 21.46
C VAL A 498 24.42 -8.07 20.71
N LEU A 499 24.20 -6.97 21.42
CA LEU A 499 24.47 -5.62 20.96
C LEU A 499 25.75 -5.13 21.63
N ALA A 500 26.83 -5.00 20.85
CA ALA A 500 28.11 -4.47 21.33
C ALA A 500 28.35 -3.08 20.76
N LEU A 501 28.44 -2.08 21.65
CA LEU A 501 28.83 -0.71 21.34
C LEU A 501 30.23 -0.52 21.90
N LEU A 502 31.24 -0.39 21.06
CA LEU A 502 32.64 -0.34 21.50
C LEU A 502 33.23 1.02 21.18
N ASP A 503 33.76 1.69 22.20
CA ASP A 503 34.42 2.98 22.06
C ASP A 503 35.93 2.79 21.84
N PRO A 504 36.59 3.65 21.03
CA PRO A 504 38.04 3.69 20.97
C PRO A 504 38.66 4.37 22.21
N PRO A 505 39.74 3.82 22.80
CA PRO A 505 40.39 2.55 22.46
C PRO A 505 39.63 1.36 23.05
N THR A 506 39.47 0.30 22.27
CA THR A 506 38.80 -0.93 22.73
C THR A 506 39.80 -1.81 23.48
N PRO A 507 39.46 -2.42 24.63
CA PRO A 507 40.35 -3.38 25.26
C PRO A 507 40.62 -4.60 24.35
N SER A 508 41.89 -5.00 24.25
CA SER A 508 42.38 -5.99 23.25
C SER A 508 41.64 -7.33 23.24
N GLU A 509 41.23 -7.85 24.40
CA GLU A 509 40.52 -9.13 24.51
C GLU A 509 39.11 -9.08 23.90
N TRP A 510 38.42 -7.93 23.97
CA TRP A 510 37.14 -7.74 23.28
C TRP A 510 37.32 -7.76 21.76
N GLY A 511 38.41 -7.19 21.25
CA GLY A 511 38.77 -7.25 19.83
C GLY A 511 39.11 -8.66 19.36
N ALA A 512 39.94 -9.38 20.12
CA ALA A 512 40.29 -10.77 19.84
C ALA A 512 39.06 -11.70 19.84
N TRP A 513 38.09 -11.44 20.72
CA TRP A 513 36.82 -12.16 20.72
C TRP A 513 35.96 -11.88 19.47
N LEU A 514 35.85 -10.61 19.06
CA LEU A 514 35.09 -10.21 17.86
C LEU A 514 35.69 -10.76 16.56
N GLU A 515 37.01 -10.94 16.49
CA GLU A 515 37.66 -11.57 15.34
C GLU A 515 37.16 -13.00 15.10
N GLN A 516 36.77 -13.73 16.16
CA GLN A 516 36.15 -15.06 16.03
C GLN A 516 34.79 -15.00 15.31
N TRP A 517 34.13 -13.85 15.36
CA TRP A 517 32.88 -13.54 14.67
C TRP A 517 33.11 -12.74 13.39
N ARG A 518 34.36 -12.71 12.89
CA ARG A 518 34.80 -12.05 11.66
C ARG A 518 34.69 -10.51 11.68
N VAL A 519 34.62 -9.91 12.86
CA VAL A 519 34.62 -8.46 13.03
C VAL A 519 35.98 -8.04 13.57
N GLY A 520 36.78 -7.36 12.75
CA GLY A 520 38.08 -6.81 13.13
C GLY A 520 37.96 -5.36 13.55
N LEU A 521 38.55 -5.02 14.70
CA LEU A 521 38.70 -3.65 15.18
C LEU A 521 40.09 -3.14 14.83
N THR A 522 40.20 -1.85 14.51
CA THR A 522 41.46 -1.27 14.04
C THR A 522 42.12 -0.33 15.05
N ASP A 523 41.55 -0.17 16.26
CA ASP A 523 41.95 0.78 17.33
C ASP A 523 42.11 2.26 16.92
N ALA A 524 41.98 2.57 15.64
CA ALA A 524 42.02 3.90 15.07
C ALA A 524 40.70 4.64 15.30
N VAL A 525 40.78 5.97 15.33
CA VAL A 525 39.63 6.86 15.32
C VAL A 525 39.39 7.33 13.88
N ILE A 526 38.15 7.26 13.41
CA ILE A 526 37.77 7.80 12.11
C ILE A 526 37.74 9.34 12.20
N ILE A 527 38.38 10.00 11.25
CA ILE A 527 38.35 11.45 11.07
C ILE A 527 37.76 11.76 9.69
N ALA A 528 36.84 12.73 9.64
CA ALA A 528 36.23 13.19 8.41
C ALA A 528 36.88 14.49 7.93
N ALA A 529 37.16 14.59 6.62
CA ALA A 529 37.66 15.80 5.96
C ALA A 529 36.56 16.80 5.56
N ASP A 530 35.28 16.42 5.68
CA ASP A 530 34.15 17.09 5.04
C ASP A 530 33.64 18.36 5.78
N ARG A 531 33.04 19.28 4.99
CA ARG A 531 32.34 20.54 5.28
C ARG A 531 31.27 20.51 6.38
N ALA A 532 31.02 19.39 7.04
CA ALA A 532 30.08 19.28 8.16
C ALA A 532 30.47 20.20 9.34
N GLU A 533 31.76 20.51 9.51
CA GLU A 533 32.25 21.52 10.45
C GLU A 533 31.61 22.90 10.21
N GLN A 534 31.35 23.28 8.95
CA GLN A 534 30.73 24.57 8.60
C GLN A 534 29.19 24.53 8.60
N GLN A 535 28.57 23.38 8.31
CA GLN A 535 27.10 23.28 8.19
C GLN A 535 26.39 22.88 9.49
N TYR A 536 27.06 22.11 10.36
CA TYR A 536 26.49 21.58 11.61
C TYR A 536 27.31 21.91 12.86
N GLY A 537 28.48 22.56 12.73
CA GLY A 537 29.28 23.03 13.87
C GLY A 537 29.90 21.93 14.72
N VAL A 538 30.15 20.75 14.14
CA VAL A 538 30.64 19.55 14.82
C VAL A 538 32.16 19.42 14.67
N SER A 539 32.87 18.77 15.61
CA SER A 539 34.34 18.64 15.54
C SER A 539 34.81 17.62 14.50
N ALA A 540 36.06 17.72 14.01
CA ALA A 540 36.70 16.74 13.11
C ALA A 540 36.64 15.26 13.57
N ARG A 541 36.47 14.98 14.87
CA ARG A 541 36.33 13.61 15.44
C ARG A 541 34.87 13.14 15.52
N THR A 542 33.97 13.86 14.88
CA THR A 542 32.55 13.52 14.82
C THR A 542 32.17 13.26 13.38
N ILE A 543 31.68 12.05 13.12
CA ILE A 543 31.27 11.62 11.78
C ILE A 543 29.79 11.89 11.62
N VAL A 544 29.42 12.59 10.55
CA VAL A 544 28.02 12.73 10.14
C VAL A 544 27.81 11.80 8.97
N VAL A 545 26.87 10.87 9.09
CA VAL A 545 26.50 9.95 8.00
C VAL A 545 25.06 10.21 7.60
N SER A 546 24.85 10.56 6.32
CA SER A 546 23.53 10.70 5.70
C SER A 546 23.24 9.57 4.70
N ASP A 547 24.24 9.17 3.92
CA ASP A 547 24.08 8.30 2.75
C ASP A 547 24.90 6.99 2.84
N GLY A 548 25.53 6.73 3.98
CA GLY A 548 26.35 5.55 4.22
C GLY A 548 25.60 4.32 4.76
N TYR A 549 24.28 4.41 4.92
CA TYR A 549 23.48 3.28 5.42
C TYR A 549 23.38 2.16 4.38
N GLY A 550 23.74 0.94 4.76
CA GLY A 550 23.63 -0.24 3.90
C GLY A 550 22.18 -0.62 3.58
N ASP A 551 21.99 -1.47 2.57
CA ASP A 551 20.68 -2.05 2.25
C ASP A 551 20.39 -3.22 3.21
N HIS A 552 19.79 -2.88 4.35
CA HIS A 552 19.36 -3.82 5.37
C HIS A 552 18.02 -3.37 5.96
N GLU A 553 17.17 -4.31 6.38
CA GLU A 553 15.84 -4.00 6.92
C GLU A 553 15.90 -3.01 8.11
N ILE A 554 16.92 -3.16 8.96
CA ILE A 554 17.17 -2.27 10.11
C ILE A 554 17.49 -0.82 9.69
N THR A 555 18.24 -0.63 8.60
CA THR A 555 18.77 0.67 8.20
C THR A 555 17.96 1.35 7.12
N ARG A 556 17.03 0.63 6.47
CA ARG A 556 16.15 1.17 5.43
C ARG A 556 15.35 2.40 5.89
N PRO A 557 14.74 2.45 7.10
CA PRO A 557 14.05 3.64 7.59
C PRO A 557 15.01 4.80 7.93
N LEU A 558 16.30 4.51 8.10
CA LEU A 558 17.34 5.49 8.44
C LEU A 558 18.00 6.10 7.20
N GLN A 559 17.71 5.58 6.00
CA GLN A 559 18.24 6.12 4.76
C GLN A 559 17.86 7.60 4.62
N GLY A 560 18.89 8.44 4.54
CA GLY A 560 18.75 9.89 4.44
C GLY A 560 18.49 10.65 5.74
N ILE A 561 18.52 9.97 6.88
CA ILE A 561 18.59 10.62 8.20
C ILE A 561 20.05 10.89 8.53
N ALA A 562 20.43 12.17 8.55
CA ALA A 562 21.75 12.59 9.00
C ALA A 562 21.96 12.20 10.47
N SER A 563 22.86 11.26 10.70
CA SER A 563 23.16 10.68 12.00
C SER A 563 24.57 11.05 12.42
N VAL A 564 24.71 11.53 13.65
CA VAL A 564 25.95 12.11 14.16
C VAL A 564 26.57 11.15 15.15
N PHE A 565 27.77 10.66 14.83
CA PHE A 565 28.50 9.69 15.63
C PHE A 565 29.80 10.33 16.15
N PRO A 566 29.88 10.65 17.45
CA PRO A 566 31.12 11.13 18.06
C PRO A 566 32.07 9.96 18.33
N LEU A 567 33.38 10.15 18.11
CA LEU A 567 34.45 9.20 18.49
C LEU A 567 34.22 7.77 17.95
N VAL A 568 34.17 7.64 16.62
CA VAL A 568 33.93 6.37 15.93
C VAL A 568 35.24 5.65 15.63
N GLN A 569 35.23 4.33 15.70
CA GLN A 569 36.31 3.47 15.22
C GLN A 569 35.89 2.67 13.97
N PRO A 570 36.81 2.36 13.05
CA PRO A 570 36.50 1.56 11.88
C PRO A 570 36.41 0.07 12.21
N LEU A 571 35.39 -0.57 11.63
CA LEU A 571 35.18 -2.01 11.64
C LEU A 571 35.57 -2.60 10.28
N THR A 572 36.20 -3.76 10.30
CA THR A 572 36.55 -4.52 9.09
C THR A 572 36.00 -5.93 9.17
N LEU A 573 35.65 -6.51 8.03
CA LEU A 573 35.29 -7.92 7.94
C LEU A 573 36.56 -8.75 7.71
N VAL A 574 36.86 -9.67 8.62
CA VAL A 574 38.08 -10.49 8.60
C VAL A 574 37.79 -11.89 8.03
N GLY A 575 38.67 -12.40 7.16
CA GLY A 575 38.59 -13.74 6.57
C GLY A 575 37.64 -13.89 5.37
N GLU A 576 37.61 -15.08 4.73
CA GLU A 576 36.70 -15.41 3.61
C GLU A 576 35.31 -15.85 4.09
N PRO A 577 34.24 -15.68 3.28
CA PRO A 577 32.89 -16.13 3.62
C PRO A 577 32.83 -17.63 3.92
N ASP A 578 32.43 -17.99 5.15
CA ASP A 578 32.14 -19.38 5.53
C ASP A 578 30.63 -19.60 5.65
N SER A 579 30.21 -20.85 5.54
CA SER A 579 28.84 -21.35 5.64
C SER A 579 28.17 -21.17 7.01
N THR A 580 28.93 -20.82 8.06
CA THR A 580 28.44 -20.73 9.44
C THR A 580 28.21 -19.30 9.94
N ILE A 581 28.85 -18.28 9.34
CA ILE A 581 28.79 -16.88 9.79
C ILE A 581 28.53 -15.96 8.60
N THR A 582 27.33 -15.38 8.54
CA THR A 582 26.93 -14.36 7.58
C THR A 582 26.98 -12.97 8.22
N GLY A 583 27.58 -12.00 7.52
CA GLY A 583 27.65 -10.60 7.97
C GLY A 583 26.92 -9.67 7.01
N ALA A 584 26.32 -8.61 7.55
CA ALA A 584 25.76 -7.50 6.79
C ALA A 584 26.36 -6.19 7.29
N ILE A 585 26.71 -5.29 6.37
CA ILE A 585 27.23 -3.98 6.73
C ILE A 585 26.06 -3.02 6.85
N LEU A 586 25.86 -2.48 8.05
CA LEU A 586 24.75 -1.54 8.34
C LEU A 586 25.11 -0.10 8.02
N LEU A 587 26.37 0.28 8.23
CA LEU A 587 26.85 1.65 8.04
C LEU A 587 28.25 1.62 7.45
N GLN A 588 28.48 2.42 6.41
CA GLN A 588 29.77 2.65 5.78
C GLN A 588 30.16 4.13 5.92
N SER A 589 31.43 4.38 6.19
CA SER A 589 32.00 5.72 6.17
C SER A 589 32.14 6.21 4.72
N GLY A 590 32.01 7.52 4.50
CA GLY A 590 32.14 8.11 3.17
C GLY A 590 33.58 8.18 2.66
N ASP A 591 33.75 8.46 1.37
CA ASP A 591 35.05 8.47 0.67
C ASP A 591 36.06 9.52 1.20
N LEU A 592 35.57 10.52 1.95
CA LEU A 592 36.39 11.61 2.53
C LEU A 592 36.74 11.37 4.01
N THR A 593 36.80 10.11 4.44
CA THR A 593 37.18 9.72 5.80
C THR A 593 38.48 8.94 5.81
N TRP A 594 39.29 9.10 6.87
CA TRP A 594 40.48 8.29 7.10
C TRP A 594 40.56 7.84 8.56
N ALA A 595 41.33 6.78 8.81
CA ALA A 595 41.59 6.26 10.14
C ALA A 595 42.90 6.83 10.68
N GLU A 596 42.89 7.44 11.88
CA GLU A 596 44.07 7.96 12.59
C GLU A 596 44.29 7.17 13.89
N PHE A 597 45.53 6.78 14.14
CA PHE A 597 45.94 5.94 15.28
C PHE A 597 46.49 6.76 16.45
#